data_AF-A0A432SIM6-F1
#
_entry.id   AF-A0A432SIM6-F1
#
_cell.length_a   1.000
_cell.length_b   1.000
_cell.length_c   1.000
_cell.angle_alpha   90.00
_cell.angle_beta   90.00
_cell.angle_gamma   90.00
#
_symmetry.space_group_name_H-M   'P 1'
#
loop_
_entity.id
_entity.type
_entity.pdbx_description
1 polymer ?
#
loop_
_entity_poly.entity_id
_entity_poly.type
_entity_poly.pdbx_seq_one_letter_code
_entity_poly.pdbx_strand_id
1 'polypeptide(L)'
;MKNMTIRGKLRFLSIVVLSVVFVFAAKISYDAWYTYKNVTEAKSIVALSIKMSNVLHELQKERGASAGFVGSNGAKFADILPQQYKETDAKIQELIAFCNQSPSRYVTTFRHTINLDAVAPIRQK
;
A
#
# COMPACT_ATOMS: atom_id res chain seq x y z
N MET A 1 14.02 -52.99 -25.72
CA MET A 1 14.02 -52.75 -24.25
C MET A 1 13.99 -54.09 -23.53
N LYS A 2 15.11 -54.82 -23.52
CA LYS A 2 15.14 -56.23 -23.09
C LYS A 2 15.87 -56.34 -21.74
N ASN A 3 15.21 -56.99 -20.78
CA ASN A 3 15.72 -57.50 -19.48
C ASN A 3 15.98 -56.51 -18.33
N MET A 4 15.00 -55.67 -17.95
CA MET A 4 15.00 -55.12 -16.57
C MET A 4 14.49 -56.18 -15.60
N THR A 5 15.31 -56.52 -14.59
CA THR A 5 14.90 -57.36 -13.46
C THR A 5 13.71 -56.72 -12.74
N ILE A 6 12.83 -57.52 -12.13
CA ILE A 6 11.59 -57.05 -11.47
C ILE A 6 11.87 -55.91 -10.48
N ARG A 7 13.00 -55.98 -9.77
CA ARG A 7 13.49 -54.92 -8.86
C ARG A 7 13.77 -53.59 -9.56
N GLY A 8 14.26 -53.61 -10.80
CA GLY A 8 14.51 -52.42 -11.62
C GLY A 8 13.21 -51.77 -12.10
N LYS A 9 12.22 -52.57 -12.51
CA LYS A 9 10.89 -52.06 -12.90
C LYS A 9 10.19 -51.39 -11.72
N LEU A 10 10.28 -51.99 -10.53
CA LEU A 10 9.70 -51.44 -9.31
C LEU A 10 10.38 -50.11 -8.91
N ARG A 11 11.72 -50.05 -8.94
CA ARG A 11 12.45 -48.79 -8.68
C ARG A 11 12.12 -47.69 -9.68
N PHE A 12 12.01 -48.02 -10.96
CA PHE A 12 11.64 -47.06 -12.00
C PHE A 12 10.25 -46.47 -11.75
N LEU A 13 9.26 -47.32 -11.46
CA LEU A 13 7.91 -46.87 -11.14
C LEU A 13 7.89 -45.95 -9.90
N SER A 14 8.62 -46.31 -8.84
CA SER A 14 8.74 -45.48 -7.64
C SER A 14 9.40 -44.13 -7.92
N ILE A 15 10.48 -44.10 -8.73
CA ILE A 15 11.16 -42.85 -9.10
C ILE A 15 10.22 -41.96 -9.92
N VAL A 16 9.46 -42.51 -10.86
CA VAL A 16 8.48 -41.74 -11.63
C VAL A 16 7.44 -41.12 -10.71
N VAL A 17 6.83 -41.89 -9.81
CA VAL A 17 5.84 -41.35 -8.86
C VAL A 17 6.44 -40.28 -7.96
N LEU A 18 7.63 -40.51 -7.40
CA LEU A 18 8.33 -39.54 -6.56
C LEU A 18 8.69 -38.25 -7.33
N SER A 19 9.09 -38.37 -8.60
CA SER A 19 9.40 -37.20 -9.44
C SER A 19 8.17 -36.32 -9.67
N VAL A 20 7.01 -36.93 -9.90
CA VAL A 20 5.73 -36.20 -10.05
C VAL A 20 5.40 -35.47 -8.76
N VAL A 21 5.42 -36.16 -7.62
CA VAL A 21 5.17 -35.55 -6.30
C VAL A 21 6.13 -34.40 -6.03
N PHE A 22 7.42 -34.56 -6.34
CA PHE A 22 8.43 -33.53 -6.15
C PHE A 22 8.14 -32.29 -7.00
N VAL A 23 7.79 -32.46 -8.28
CA VAL A 23 7.42 -31.34 -9.17
C VAL A 23 6.20 -30.60 -8.64
N PHE A 24 5.16 -31.31 -8.19
CA PHE A 24 3.99 -30.69 -7.59
C PHE A 24 4.33 -29.94 -6.30
N ALA A 25 5.15 -30.53 -5.42
CA ALA A 25 5.59 -29.89 -4.18
C ALA A 25 6.41 -28.61 -4.46
N ALA A 26 7.32 -28.66 -5.44
CA ALA A 26 8.10 -27.51 -5.87
C ALA A 26 7.19 -26.41 -6.43
N LYS A 27 6.19 -26.77 -7.25
CA LYS A 27 5.24 -25.83 -7.84
C LYS A 27 4.36 -25.16 -6.77
N ILE A 28 3.83 -25.94 -5.84
CA ILE A 28 3.05 -25.41 -4.70
C ILE A 28 3.91 -24.45 -3.85
N SER A 29 5.15 -24.83 -3.58
CA SER A 29 6.07 -24.00 -2.79
C SER A 29 6.40 -22.69 -3.51
N TYR A 30 6.62 -22.74 -4.82
CA TYR A 30 6.85 -21.55 -5.64
C TYR A 30 5.63 -20.64 -5.69
N ASP A 31 4.44 -21.19 -5.95
CA ASP A 31 3.18 -20.45 -6.00
C ASP A 31 2.88 -19.77 -4.64
N ALA A 32 3.12 -20.48 -3.54
CA ALA A 32 2.95 -19.95 -2.19
C ALA A 32 3.90 -18.78 -1.92
N TRP A 33 5.17 -18.91 -2.32
CA TRP A 33 6.16 -17.84 -2.17
C TRP A 33 5.81 -16.62 -3.03
N TYR A 34 5.42 -16.83 -4.28
CA TYR A 34 4.99 -15.77 -5.19
C TYR A 34 3.74 -15.04 -4.67
N THR A 35 2.75 -15.79 -4.20
CA THR A 35 1.53 -15.23 -3.60
C THR A 35 1.86 -14.42 -2.35
N TYR A 36 2.72 -14.93 -1.47
CA TYR A 36 3.16 -14.21 -0.28
C TYR A 36 3.82 -12.87 -0.61
N LYS A 37 4.70 -12.84 -1.63
CA LYS A 37 5.33 -11.59 -2.10
C LYS A 37 4.30 -10.59 -2.59
N ASN A 38 3.35 -11.02 -3.43
CA ASN A 38 2.31 -10.14 -3.97
C ASN A 38 1.38 -9.60 -2.88
N VAL A 39 0.98 -10.44 -1.92
CA VAL A 39 0.13 -10.02 -0.79
C VAL A 39 0.86 -9.02 0.11
N THR A 40 2.15 -9.23 0.34
CA THR A 40 2.97 -8.29 1.14
C THR A 40 3.07 -6.93 0.46
N GLU A 41 3.27 -6.91 -0.86
CA GLU A 41 3.31 -5.68 -1.64
C GLU A 41 1.94 -4.98 -1.65
N ALA A 42 0.86 -5.72 -1.92
CA ALA A 42 -0.51 -5.20 -1.89
C ALA A 42 -0.88 -4.60 -0.52
N LYS A 43 -0.47 -5.24 0.59
CA LYS A 43 -0.69 -4.72 1.94
C LYS A 43 -0.05 -3.34 2.13
N SER A 44 1.15 -3.14 1.60
CA SER A 44 1.83 -1.84 1.67
C SER A 44 1.10 -0.75 0.87
N ILE A 45 0.58 -1.10 -0.31
CA ILE A 45 -0.21 -0.18 -1.15
C ILE A 45 -1.51 0.19 -0.47
N VAL A 46 -2.26 -0.80 0.03
CA VAL A 46 -3.54 -0.56 0.72
C VAL A 46 -3.34 0.32 1.95
N ALA A 47 -2.32 0.06 2.76
CA ALA A 47 -2.01 0.88 3.93
C ALA A 47 -1.68 2.34 3.55
N LEU A 48 -0.87 2.54 2.50
CA LEU A 48 -0.56 3.87 1.98
C LEU A 48 -1.83 4.57 1.48
N SER A 49 -2.66 3.88 0.69
CA SER A 49 -3.90 4.41 0.13
C SER A 49 -4.89 4.85 1.22
N ILE A 50 -5.02 4.09 2.31
CA ILE A 50 -5.88 4.47 3.43
C ILE A 50 -5.38 5.77 4.07
N LYS A 51 -4.07 5.88 4.32
CA LYS A 51 -3.48 7.10 4.91
C LYS A 51 -3.61 8.32 3.99
N MET A 52 -3.40 8.14 2.70
CA MET A 52 -3.66 9.17 1.69
C MET A 52 -5.14 9.58 1.65
N SER A 53 -6.06 8.61 1.70
CA SER A 53 -7.50 8.89 1.69
C SER A 53 -7.93 9.72 2.90
N ASN A 54 -7.32 9.47 4.07
CA ASN A 54 -7.59 10.28 5.26
C ASN A 54 -7.13 11.72 5.08
N VAL A 55 -5.92 11.93 4.54
CA VAL A 55 -5.41 13.29 4.22
C VAL A 55 -6.32 13.97 3.21
N LEU A 56 -6.72 13.26 2.16
CA LEU A 56 -7.64 13.77 1.13
C LEU A 56 -8.97 14.22 1.76
N HIS A 57 -9.52 13.43 2.67
CA HIS A 57 -10.78 13.76 3.35
C HIS A 57 -10.67 15.04 4.19
N GLU A 58 -9.59 15.19 4.96
CA GLU A 58 -9.33 16.41 5.72
C GLU A 58 -9.12 17.63 4.81
N LEU A 59 -8.37 17.47 3.73
CA LEU A 59 -8.20 18.54 2.73
C LEU A 59 -9.52 18.93 2.05
N GLN A 60 -10.44 17.99 1.84
CA GLN A 60 -11.78 18.31 1.32
C GLN A 60 -12.58 19.15 2.30
N LYS A 61 -12.56 18.80 3.60
CA LYS A 61 -13.21 19.61 4.65
C LYS A 61 -12.57 21.00 4.73
N GLU A 62 -11.24 21.07 4.74
CA GLU A 62 -10.48 22.32 4.76
C GLU A 62 -10.83 23.20 3.56
N ARG A 63 -10.89 22.63 2.36
CA ARG A 63 -11.28 23.34 1.13
C ARG A 63 -12.71 23.85 1.20
N GLY A 64 -13.65 23.04 1.68
CA GLY A 64 -15.05 23.42 1.83
C GLY A 64 -15.23 24.58 2.82
N ALA A 65 -14.58 24.48 3.98
CA ALA A 65 -14.60 25.52 4.99
C ALA A 65 -13.92 26.81 4.50
N SER A 66 -12.80 26.70 3.78
CA SER A 66 -12.08 27.86 3.20
C SER A 66 -12.92 28.56 2.14
N ALA A 67 -13.61 27.80 1.27
CA ALA A 67 -14.52 28.39 0.28
C ALA A 67 -15.71 29.10 0.95
N GLY A 68 -16.24 28.55 2.05
CA GLY A 68 -17.28 29.19 2.85
C GLY A 68 -16.81 30.46 3.56
N PHE A 69 -15.58 30.45 4.08
CA PHE A 69 -14.94 31.62 4.69
C PHE A 69 -14.73 32.73 3.68
N VAL A 70 -14.10 32.43 2.53
CA VAL A 70 -13.89 33.40 1.45
C VAL A 70 -15.21 33.91 0.89
N GLY A 71 -16.16 33.02 0.60
CA GLY A 71 -17.48 33.38 0.06
C GLY A 71 -18.35 34.21 1.01
N SER A 72 -18.04 34.23 2.30
CA SER A 72 -18.71 35.05 3.31
C SER A 72 -17.92 36.30 3.71
N ASN A 73 -16.85 36.66 2.97
CA ASN A 73 -15.92 37.73 3.32
C ASN A 73 -15.36 37.60 4.74
N GLY A 74 -15.09 36.36 5.17
CA GLY A 74 -14.51 36.04 6.47
C GLY A 74 -15.50 35.96 7.63
N ALA A 75 -16.81 36.11 7.39
CA ALA A 75 -17.82 36.12 8.46
C ALA A 75 -18.24 34.73 8.95
N LYS A 76 -18.24 33.71 8.08
CA LYS A 76 -18.62 32.33 8.40
C LYS A 76 -17.39 31.43 8.41
N PHE A 77 -17.40 30.41 9.26
CA PHE A 77 -16.35 29.38 9.36
C PHE A 77 -14.99 29.85 9.93
N ALA A 78 -14.89 31.10 10.39
CA ALA A 78 -13.68 31.66 11.01
C ALA A 78 -13.28 30.90 12.29
N ASP A 79 -14.26 30.36 13.00
CA ASP A 79 -14.15 29.57 14.22
C ASP A 79 -13.68 28.14 13.96
N ILE A 80 -14.13 27.52 12.86
CA ILE A 80 -13.80 26.11 12.56
C ILE A 80 -12.51 25.95 11.75
N LEU A 81 -12.12 26.95 10.95
CA LEU A 81 -10.96 26.88 10.05
C LEU A 81 -9.65 26.51 10.78
N PRO A 82 -9.32 27.17 11.92
CA PRO A 82 -8.09 26.86 12.64
C PRO A 82 -8.05 25.44 13.19
N GLN A 83 -9.22 24.91 13.60
CA GLN A 83 -9.34 23.54 14.04
C GLN A 83 -9.16 22.57 12.88
N GLN A 84 -9.77 22.87 11.72
CA GLN A 84 -9.63 22.05 10.52
C GLN A 84 -8.19 22.01 10.00
N TYR A 85 -7.42 23.11 10.08
CA TYR A 85 -6.00 23.11 9.76
C TYR A 85 -5.19 22.15 10.63
N LYS A 86 -5.44 22.12 11.94
CA LYS A 86 -4.79 21.19 12.86
C LYS A 86 -5.12 19.73 12.53
N GLU A 87 -6.37 19.45 12.17
CA GLU A 87 -6.80 18.10 11.80
C GLU A 87 -6.13 17.62 10.51
N THR A 88 -6.08 18.47 9.48
CA THR A 88 -5.36 18.19 8.24
C THR A 88 -3.87 17.96 8.51
N ASP A 89 -3.23 18.83 9.29
CA ASP A 89 -1.80 18.74 9.58
C ASP A 89 -1.46 17.46 10.35
N ALA A 90 -2.32 17.06 11.30
CA ALA A 90 -2.17 15.80 12.01
C ALA A 90 -2.21 14.59 11.06
N LYS A 91 -3.12 14.57 10.08
CA LYS A 91 -3.18 13.47 9.09
C LYS A 91 -2.01 13.48 8.12
N ILE A 92 -1.53 14.66 7.72
CA ILE A 92 -0.31 14.79 6.91
C ILE A 92 0.88 14.23 7.68
N GLN A 93 1.04 14.57 8.95
CA GLN A 93 2.11 14.05 9.81
C GLN A 93 2.02 12.52 9.98
N GLU A 94 0.83 11.96 10.19
CA GLU A 94 0.63 10.51 10.24
C GLU A 94 1.07 9.82 8.93
N LEU A 95 0.74 10.40 7.78
CA LEU A 95 1.13 9.88 6.47
C LEU A 95 2.65 9.94 6.27
N ILE A 96 3.29 11.06 6.64
CA ILE A 96 4.74 11.22 6.55
C ILE A 96 5.45 10.21 7.48
N ALA A 97 4.96 10.04 8.71
CA ALA A 97 5.50 9.08 9.67
C ALA A 97 5.38 7.64 9.13
N PHE A 98 4.24 7.28 8.55
CA PHE A 98 4.06 5.98 7.89
C PHE A 98 5.08 5.78 6.75
N CYS A 99 5.25 6.78 5.88
CA CYS A 99 6.22 6.74 4.80
C CYS A 99 7.67 6.60 5.31
N ASN A 100 8.00 7.14 6.48
CA ASN A 100 9.33 7.02 7.10
C ASN A 100 9.57 5.62 7.68
N GLN A 101 8.54 5.00 8.27
CA GLN A 101 8.65 3.70 8.93
C GLN A 101 8.52 2.51 7.97
N SER A 102 7.75 2.67 6.88
CA SER A 102 7.44 1.59 5.94
C SER A 102 8.01 1.89 4.55
N PRO A 103 9.32 1.70 4.32
CA PRO A 103 9.91 1.88 3.00
C PRO A 103 9.34 0.84 2.02
N SER A 104 8.60 1.31 1.02
CA SER A 104 8.14 0.51 -0.10
C SER A 104 8.43 1.26 -1.40
N ARG A 105 8.50 0.52 -2.53
CA ARG A 105 8.64 1.13 -3.86
C ARG A 105 7.59 2.22 -4.11
N TYR A 106 6.36 2.00 -3.64
CA TYR A 106 5.24 2.94 -3.78
C TYR A 106 5.39 4.19 -2.92
N VAL A 107 5.91 4.05 -1.70
CA VAL A 107 6.18 5.18 -0.81
C VAL A 107 7.23 6.11 -1.42
N THR A 108 8.27 5.56 -2.07
CA THR A 108 9.27 6.36 -2.79
C THR A 108 8.63 7.11 -3.97
N THR A 109 7.82 6.44 -4.80
CA THR A 109 7.10 7.10 -5.91
C THR A 109 6.18 8.21 -5.41
N PHE A 110 5.45 7.96 -4.32
CA PHE A 110 4.56 8.95 -3.69
C PHE A 110 5.33 10.21 -3.29
N ARG A 111 6.46 10.07 -2.59
CA ARG A 111 7.29 11.20 -2.16
C ARG A 111 7.79 12.09 -3.32
N HIS A 112 8.05 11.50 -4.47
CA HIS A 112 8.48 12.26 -5.65
C HIS A 112 7.32 12.93 -6.41
N THR A 113 6.11 12.40 -6.27
CA THR A 113 4.95 12.84 -7.06
C THR A 113 4.08 13.86 -6.30
N ILE A 114 3.95 13.70 -4.98
CA ILE A 114 3.05 14.50 -4.15
C ILE A 114 3.86 15.33 -3.16
N ASN A 115 3.73 16.65 -3.29
CA ASN A 115 4.31 17.61 -2.36
C ASN A 115 3.25 18.06 -1.33
N LEU A 116 3.32 17.51 -0.11
CA LEU A 116 2.42 17.88 0.99
C LEU A 116 2.80 19.21 1.65
N ASP A 117 4.06 19.65 1.53
CA ASP A 117 4.54 20.91 2.11
C ASP A 117 3.93 22.13 1.39
N ALA A 118 3.42 21.92 0.17
CA ALA A 118 2.68 22.94 -0.57
C ALA A 118 1.32 23.31 0.05
N VAL A 119 0.79 22.54 1.01
CA VAL A 119 -0.51 22.84 1.64
C VAL A 119 -0.43 24.08 2.55
N ALA A 120 0.62 24.21 3.36
CA ALA A 120 0.80 25.33 4.27
C ALA A 120 0.79 26.72 3.59
N PRO A 121 1.52 26.97 2.48
CA PRO A 121 1.51 28.27 1.81
C PRO A 121 0.18 28.60 1.10
N ILE A 122 -0.68 27.62 0.81
CA ILE A 122 -2.00 27.88 0.21
C ILE A 122 -2.93 28.57 1.20
N ARG A 123 -2.80 28.30 2.50
CA ARG A 123 -3.64 28.88 3.58
C ARG A 123 -3.42 30.37 3.80
N GLN A 124 -2.31 30.92 3.30
CA GLN A 124 -1.93 32.32 3.50
C GLN A 124 -2.39 33.25 2.36
N LYS A 125 -3.14 32.73 1.37
CA LYS A 125 -3.72 33.50 0.26
C LYS A 125 -5.20 33.76 0.48
#